data_AF-A0A968MYC0-F1
#
_entry.id   AF-A0A968MYC0-F1
#
_cell.length_a   1.000
_cell.length_b   1.000
_cell.length_c   1.000
_cell.angle_alpha   90.00
_cell.angle_beta   90.00
_cell.angle_gamma   90.00
#
_symmetry.space_group_name_H-M   'P 1'
#
loop_
_entity.id
_entity.type
_entity.pdbx_description
1 polymer ?
#
loop_
_entity_poly.entity_id
_entity_poly.type
_entity_poly.pdbx_seq_one_letter_code
_entity_poly.pdbx_strand_id
1 'polypeptide(L)'
;MIAKSIRNSVYLLLFLTLSGCFKEDTPIEPVLRNGIIIKHSMYDYQSFYDLSDDIVHVSANNRWDLAFENSKEGWRVRLNYANLKGILHTGTTDFNATAYTTTGKTWIYDASSGNPDSTAIGDWRNFDGPDHMVYLIGNYDGIRYKPYRKLRFIESNDTSYKFAFANIDNSDAAEVTIRKDTACNYTYYSLTLKDTVKIEPSKKKLGYPVYAIYDNIIHR
;
A
#
# COMPACT_ATOMS: atom_id res chain seq x y z
N MET A 1 27.32 -3.93 71.77
CA MET A 1 27.44 -2.59 71.15
C MET A 1 28.17 -2.62 69.79
N ILE A 2 29.01 -3.63 69.51
CA ILE A 2 29.84 -3.72 68.29
C ILE A 2 29.04 -4.05 67.01
N ALA A 3 28.02 -4.93 67.09
CA ALA A 3 27.24 -5.35 65.91
C ALA A 3 26.36 -4.24 65.27
N LYS A 4 25.96 -3.22 66.04
CA LYS A 4 25.16 -2.07 65.53
C LYS A 4 26.03 -1.08 64.75
N SER A 5 27.30 -0.97 65.11
CA SER A 5 28.30 -0.11 64.45
C SER A 5 28.69 -0.66 63.07
N ILE A 6 28.94 -1.97 62.96
CA ILE A 6 29.28 -2.64 61.69
C ILE A 6 28.13 -2.53 60.68
N ARG A 7 26.88 -2.63 61.14
CA ARG A 7 25.70 -2.51 60.27
C ARG A 7 25.57 -1.10 59.68
N ASN A 8 25.86 -0.05 60.45
CA ASN A 8 25.84 1.33 59.93
C ASN A 8 27.01 1.61 58.97
N SER A 9 28.18 1.00 59.18
CA SER A 9 29.33 1.13 58.28
C SER A 9 29.08 0.46 56.92
N VAL A 10 28.34 -0.65 56.87
CA VAL A 10 27.97 -1.32 55.61
C VAL A 10 26.98 -0.46 54.80
N TYR A 11 26.02 0.19 55.45
CA TYR A 11 25.10 1.11 54.75
C TYR A 11 25.83 2.35 54.21
N LEU A 12 26.84 2.87 54.92
CA LEU A 12 27.64 3.99 54.47
C LEU A 12 28.53 3.62 53.26
N LEU A 13 29.08 2.40 53.25
CA LEU A 13 29.89 1.91 52.13
C LEU A 13 29.04 1.62 50.88
N LEU A 14 27.79 1.17 51.05
CA LEU A 14 26.85 0.92 49.94
C LEU A 14 26.34 2.23 49.31
N PHE A 15 26.26 3.32 50.06
CA PHE A 15 25.90 4.64 49.52
C PHE A 15 27.01 5.27 48.67
N LEU A 16 28.28 4.92 48.92
CA LEU A 16 29.44 5.46 48.19
C LEU A 16 29.64 4.82 46.81
N THR A 17 29.01 3.69 46.51
CA THR A 17 29.18 2.98 45.22
C THR A 17 28.07 3.27 44.20
N LEU A 18 27.05 4.06 44.56
CA LEU A 18 25.93 4.42 43.68
C LEU A 18 26.14 5.74 42.92
N SER A 19 27.30 6.39 43.05
CA SER A 19 27.66 7.57 42.24
C SER A 19 28.18 7.10 40.87
N GLY A 20 27.25 6.72 40.00
CA GLY A 20 27.54 6.53 38.59
C GLY A 20 27.95 7.86 37.97
N CYS A 21 29.25 8.05 37.73
CA CYS A 21 29.76 9.14 36.91
C CYS A 21 29.42 8.83 35.45
N PHE A 22 28.17 9.09 35.05
CA PHE A 22 27.84 9.17 33.64
C PHE A 22 28.64 10.34 33.07
N LYS A 23 29.48 10.07 32.08
CA LYS A 23 30.14 11.12 31.32
C LYS A 23 29.04 12.04 30.81
N GLU A 24 29.16 13.35 31.07
CA GLU A 24 28.18 14.30 30.54
C GLU A 24 28.09 14.12 29.03
N ASP A 25 26.88 13.80 28.56
CA ASP A 25 26.61 13.72 27.14
C ASP A 25 26.82 15.11 26.57
N THR A 26 27.90 15.29 25.80
CA THR A 26 28.13 16.52 25.05
C THR A 26 26.99 16.67 24.04
N PRO A 27 26.22 17.77 24.06
CA PRO A 27 25.19 18.01 23.07
C PRO A 27 25.79 17.88 21.67
N ILE A 28 25.31 16.91 20.90
CA ILE A 28 25.68 16.80 19.50
C ILE A 28 24.87 17.88 18.78
N GLU A 29 25.55 18.82 18.14
CA GLU A 29 24.86 19.79 17.29
C GLU A 29 24.03 19.02 16.24
N PRO A 30 22.72 19.31 16.10
CA PRO A 30 21.92 18.65 15.10
C PRO A 30 22.54 18.92 13.72
N VAL A 31 22.92 17.85 13.03
CA VAL A 31 23.38 17.95 11.65
C VAL A 31 22.20 18.51 10.84
N LEU A 32 22.31 19.76 10.40
CA LEU A 32 21.44 20.35 9.40
C LEU A 32 21.66 19.59 8.09
N ARG A 33 20.97 18.47 7.91
CA ARG A 33 20.80 17.92 6.56
C ARG A 33 19.92 18.88 5.79
N ASN A 34 20.40 19.30 4.62
CA ASN A 34 19.53 19.95 3.63
C ASN A 34 18.29 19.07 3.45
N GLY A 35 17.10 19.63 3.70
CA GLY A 35 15.86 18.89 3.53
C GLY A 35 15.71 18.41 2.09
N ILE A 36 15.03 17.27 1.90
CA ILE A 36 14.69 16.80 0.56
C ILE A 36 13.60 17.72 -0.01
N ILE A 37 13.87 18.37 -1.13
CA ILE A 37 12.89 19.21 -1.82
C ILE A 37 12.03 18.32 -2.72
N ILE A 38 10.76 18.12 -2.35
CA ILE A 38 9.76 17.48 -3.21
C ILE A 38 9.27 18.48 -4.26
N LYS A 39 9.74 18.32 -5.50
CA LYS A 39 9.45 19.25 -6.61
C LYS A 39 8.02 19.14 -7.15
N HIS A 40 7.36 18.01 -6.94
CA HIS A 40 6.04 17.71 -7.50
C HIS A 40 4.96 17.73 -6.42
N SER A 41 3.80 18.29 -6.76
CA SER A 41 2.61 18.23 -5.91
C SER A 41 2.23 16.79 -5.61
N MET A 42 2.06 16.45 -4.33
CA MET A 42 1.58 15.13 -3.90
C MET A 42 0.15 14.83 -4.36
N TYR A 43 -0.63 15.86 -4.72
CA TYR A 43 -1.96 15.68 -5.29
C TYR A 43 -1.92 15.11 -6.70
N ASP A 44 -0.86 15.41 -7.46
CA ASP A 44 -0.75 15.05 -8.87
C ASP A 44 0.25 13.90 -9.10
N TYR A 45 1.22 13.73 -8.20
CA TYR A 45 2.33 12.79 -8.36
C TYR A 45 2.61 12.00 -7.08
N GLN A 46 3.06 10.77 -7.27
CA GLN A 46 3.68 9.94 -6.26
C GLN A 46 5.19 9.96 -6.47
N SER A 47 5.93 10.14 -5.37
CA SER A 47 7.39 10.24 -5.38
C SER A 47 8.00 9.15 -4.49
N PHE A 48 9.08 8.54 -4.97
CA PHE A 48 9.89 7.58 -4.24
C PHE A 48 11.25 8.20 -3.97
N TYR A 49 11.74 8.12 -2.74
CA TYR A 49 13.02 8.68 -2.31
C TYR A 49 13.82 7.62 -1.57
N ASP A 50 15.13 7.59 -1.80
CA ASP A 50 16.05 6.92 -0.88
C ASP A 50 16.36 7.92 0.25
N LEU A 51 16.67 7.46 1.46
CA LEU A 51 17.11 8.37 2.53
C LEU A 51 18.59 8.75 2.41
N SER A 52 19.33 8.02 1.56
CA SER A 52 20.73 8.27 1.22
C SER A 52 20.92 9.04 -0.09
N ASP A 53 19.94 9.02 -1.00
CA ASP A 53 19.90 9.80 -2.24
C ASP A 53 18.77 10.84 -2.24
N ASP A 54 18.73 11.73 -3.23
CA ASP A 54 17.54 12.50 -3.58
C ASP A 54 16.44 11.59 -4.21
N ILE A 55 15.30 12.17 -4.60
CA ILE A 55 14.15 11.48 -5.23
C ILE A 55 14.60 10.50 -6.33
N VAL A 56 14.31 9.20 -6.15
CA VAL A 56 14.75 8.11 -7.04
C VAL A 56 13.76 7.78 -8.16
N HIS A 57 12.50 8.18 -8.01
CA HIS A 57 11.45 8.06 -9.04
C HIS A 57 10.24 8.98 -8.74
N VAL A 58 9.59 9.47 -9.80
CA VAL A 58 8.32 10.21 -9.72
C VAL A 58 7.40 9.71 -10.82
N SER A 59 6.12 9.53 -10.51
CA SER A 59 5.10 9.23 -11.52
C SER A 59 3.78 9.94 -11.19
N ALA A 60 2.98 10.24 -12.22
CA ALA A 60 1.66 10.84 -12.00
C ALA A 60 0.71 9.85 -11.31
N ASN A 61 -0.14 10.37 -10.42
CA ASN A 61 -1.05 9.56 -9.62
C ASN A 61 -2.07 8.81 -10.46
N ASN A 62 -2.42 9.29 -11.66
CA ASN A 62 -3.43 8.67 -12.52
C ASN A 62 -2.91 7.53 -13.43
N ARG A 63 -1.65 7.10 -13.27
CA ARG A 63 -0.98 6.19 -14.21
C ARG A 63 -1.42 4.73 -14.11
N TRP A 64 -2.02 4.32 -13.00
CA TRP A 64 -2.36 2.92 -12.71
C TRP A 64 -3.72 2.83 -11.99
N ASP A 65 -4.34 1.65 -12.04
CA ASP A 65 -5.62 1.37 -11.40
C ASP A 65 -5.49 0.26 -10.36
N LEU A 66 -4.75 -0.80 -10.69
CA LEU A 66 -4.55 -2.00 -9.88
C LEU A 66 -3.06 -2.24 -9.63
N ALA A 67 -2.70 -2.68 -8.43
CA ALA A 67 -1.35 -3.11 -8.09
C ALA A 67 -1.36 -4.53 -7.50
N PHE A 68 -0.60 -5.43 -8.10
CA PHE A 68 -0.56 -6.87 -7.80
C PHE A 68 0.70 -7.21 -7.00
N GLU A 69 0.55 -7.88 -5.84
CA GLU A 69 1.66 -8.22 -4.95
C GLU A 69 2.65 -9.21 -5.60
N ASN A 70 3.94 -8.87 -5.63
CA ASN A 70 4.95 -9.70 -6.30
C ASN A 70 5.58 -10.79 -5.42
N SER A 71 5.18 -10.91 -4.15
CA SER A 71 5.68 -11.99 -3.30
C SER A 71 5.19 -13.36 -3.82
N LYS A 72 5.98 -14.41 -3.61
CA LYS A 72 5.66 -15.76 -4.13
C LYS A 72 4.28 -16.22 -3.65
N GLU A 73 4.00 -16.08 -2.36
CA GLU A 73 2.70 -16.40 -1.76
C GLU A 73 1.69 -15.24 -1.82
N GLY A 74 2.08 -14.12 -2.43
CA GLY A 74 1.28 -12.91 -2.55
C GLY A 74 0.04 -13.15 -3.40
N TRP A 75 -1.07 -12.58 -2.98
CA TRP A 75 -2.35 -12.67 -3.69
C TRP A 75 -3.12 -11.36 -3.64
N ARG A 76 -2.63 -10.39 -2.86
CA ARG A 76 -3.32 -9.14 -2.63
C ARG A 76 -3.27 -8.29 -3.89
N VAL A 77 -4.38 -7.60 -4.12
CA VAL A 77 -4.52 -6.60 -5.17
C VAL A 77 -4.95 -5.31 -4.51
N ARG A 78 -4.26 -4.22 -4.83
CA ARG A 78 -4.51 -2.88 -4.30
C ARG A 78 -5.14 -1.98 -5.34
N LEU A 79 -5.98 -1.05 -4.88
CA LEU A 79 -6.57 0.00 -5.69
C LEU A 79 -5.75 1.29 -5.58
N ASN A 80 -5.70 2.04 -6.68
CA ASN A 80 -5.10 3.36 -6.66
C ASN A 80 -6.03 4.42 -6.03
N TYR A 81 -6.02 4.51 -4.71
CA TYR A 81 -6.84 5.50 -4.00
C TYR A 81 -6.39 6.95 -4.26
N ALA A 82 -5.11 7.20 -4.57
CA ALA A 82 -4.64 8.54 -4.96
C ALA A 82 -5.29 9.02 -6.27
N ASN A 83 -5.79 8.10 -7.09
CA ASN A 83 -6.62 8.39 -8.27
C ASN A 83 -8.12 8.12 -8.01
N LEU A 84 -8.56 8.22 -6.76
CA LEU A 84 -9.95 8.09 -6.32
C LEU A 84 -10.64 6.79 -6.78
N LYS A 85 -9.87 5.71 -6.92
CA LYS A 85 -10.42 4.41 -7.31
C LYS A 85 -11.16 3.78 -6.14
N GLY A 86 -12.34 3.25 -6.45
CA GLY A 86 -13.11 2.40 -5.57
C GLY A 86 -13.66 1.21 -6.33
N ILE A 87 -14.08 0.21 -5.59
CA ILE A 87 -14.66 -1.02 -6.10
C ILE A 87 -16.00 -1.31 -5.43
N LEU A 88 -16.89 -1.99 -6.15
CA LEU A 88 -18.19 -2.45 -5.63
C LEU A 88 -18.36 -3.93 -5.95
N HIS A 89 -18.70 -4.71 -4.93
CA HIS A 89 -19.01 -6.14 -5.06
C HIS A 89 -20.43 -6.28 -5.61
N THR A 90 -20.57 -6.85 -6.81
CA THR A 90 -21.88 -6.90 -7.48
C THR A 90 -22.83 -7.90 -6.84
N GLY A 91 -22.31 -8.89 -6.13
CA GLY A 91 -23.09 -10.02 -5.59
C GLY A 91 -23.40 -11.11 -6.62
N THR A 92 -22.86 -11.00 -7.84
CA THR A 92 -23.03 -12.00 -8.91
C THR A 92 -21.68 -12.46 -9.46
N THR A 93 -21.64 -13.68 -9.97
CA THR A 93 -20.50 -14.26 -10.68
C THR A 93 -20.67 -14.19 -12.21
N ASP A 94 -21.83 -13.71 -12.69
CA ASP A 94 -22.11 -13.53 -14.10
C ASP A 94 -21.35 -12.32 -14.68
N PHE A 95 -20.21 -12.61 -15.30
CA PHE A 95 -19.40 -11.60 -15.98
C PHE A 95 -20.06 -11.05 -17.24
N ASN A 96 -21.02 -11.76 -17.84
CA ASN A 96 -21.72 -11.31 -19.04
C ASN A 96 -22.89 -10.36 -18.74
N ALA A 97 -23.28 -10.21 -17.47
CA ALA A 97 -24.30 -9.25 -17.05
C ALA A 97 -23.94 -7.83 -17.53
N THR A 98 -24.89 -7.16 -18.17
CA THR A 98 -24.73 -5.80 -18.72
C THR A 98 -25.37 -4.72 -17.85
N ALA A 99 -25.99 -5.11 -16.75
CA ALA A 99 -26.66 -4.23 -15.81
C ALA A 99 -26.38 -4.69 -14.38
N TYR A 100 -26.12 -3.74 -13.49
CA TYR A 100 -25.82 -3.99 -12.10
C TYR A 100 -26.59 -3.00 -11.23
N THR A 101 -27.30 -3.51 -10.22
CA THR A 101 -27.93 -2.67 -9.21
C THR A 101 -26.86 -2.20 -8.22
N THR A 102 -26.58 -0.90 -8.21
CA THR A 102 -25.67 -0.27 -7.23
C THR A 102 -26.40 0.28 -6.01
N THR A 103 -27.73 0.42 -6.07
CA THR A 103 -28.54 0.90 -4.95
C THR A 103 -28.43 -0.03 -3.74
N GLY A 104 -28.14 0.53 -2.57
CA GLY A 104 -27.96 -0.23 -1.33
C GLY A 104 -26.65 -1.02 -1.24
N LYS A 105 -25.76 -0.90 -2.24
CA LYS A 105 -24.41 -1.46 -2.21
C LYS A 105 -23.38 -0.38 -1.90
N THR A 106 -22.35 -0.78 -1.17
CA THR A 106 -21.28 0.12 -0.74
C THR A 106 -20.09 0.05 -1.70
N TRP A 107 -19.59 1.22 -2.10
CA TRP A 107 -18.29 1.35 -2.74
C TRP A 107 -17.19 1.35 -1.69
N ILE A 108 -16.16 0.55 -1.90
CA ILE A 108 -15.05 0.33 -0.96
C ILE A 108 -13.76 0.75 -1.64
N TYR A 109 -12.82 1.30 -0.88
CA TYR A 109 -11.50 1.72 -1.32
C TYR A 109 -10.46 1.27 -0.29
N ASP A 110 -9.20 1.17 -0.72
CA ASP A 110 -8.13 0.71 0.16
C ASP A 110 -7.93 1.69 1.33
N ALA A 111 -7.68 1.15 2.53
CA ALA A 111 -7.39 1.98 3.68
C ALA A 111 -6.05 2.72 3.50
N SER A 112 -6.01 4.01 3.85
CA SER A 112 -4.80 4.85 3.86
C SER A 112 -3.83 4.52 5.01
N SER A 113 -3.70 3.24 5.38
CA SER A 113 -2.82 2.78 6.46
C SER A 113 -1.52 2.14 5.96
N GLY A 114 -1.46 1.84 4.66
CA GLY A 114 -0.37 1.05 4.07
C GLY A 114 -0.39 -0.44 4.46
N ASN A 115 -1.30 -0.84 5.37
CA ASN A 115 -1.40 -2.19 5.88
C ASN A 115 -1.95 -3.14 4.79
N PRO A 116 -1.23 -4.21 4.43
CA PRO A 116 -1.70 -5.17 3.43
C PRO A 116 -2.86 -6.06 3.92
N ASP A 117 -3.22 -6.07 5.20
CA ASP A 117 -4.25 -6.98 5.71
C ASP A 117 -5.70 -6.67 5.29
N SER A 118 -5.96 -5.47 4.73
CA SER A 118 -7.31 -4.97 4.46
C SER A 118 -7.43 -4.21 3.13
N THR A 119 -7.17 -4.88 2.01
CA THR A 119 -7.46 -4.31 0.67
C THR A 119 -8.96 -4.32 0.39
N ALA A 120 -9.48 -3.34 -0.36
CA ALA A 120 -10.89 -3.23 -0.72
C ALA A 120 -11.40 -4.42 -1.55
N ILE A 121 -10.51 -5.09 -2.28
CA ILE A 121 -10.82 -6.28 -3.06
C ILE A 121 -11.06 -7.51 -2.15
N GLY A 122 -10.44 -7.52 -0.96
CA GLY A 122 -10.51 -8.64 -0.01
C GLY A 122 -9.84 -9.91 -0.51
N ASP A 123 -10.05 -11.03 0.20
CA ASP A 123 -9.62 -12.34 -0.26
C ASP A 123 -10.57 -12.85 -1.34
N TRP A 124 -10.12 -12.76 -2.59
CA TRP A 124 -10.86 -13.15 -3.78
C TRP A 124 -10.60 -14.61 -4.19
N ARG A 125 -9.76 -15.34 -3.45
CA ARG A 125 -9.34 -16.71 -3.77
C ARG A 125 -10.17 -17.79 -3.10
N ASN A 126 -11.06 -17.46 -2.16
CA ASN A 126 -11.79 -18.50 -1.45
C ASN A 126 -12.83 -19.09 -2.41
N PHE A 127 -12.64 -20.37 -2.79
CA PHE A 127 -13.37 -21.05 -3.87
C PHE A 127 -14.61 -21.87 -3.39
N ASP A 128 -15.15 -21.52 -2.22
CA ASP A 128 -16.32 -22.18 -1.61
C ASP A 128 -17.51 -21.19 -1.41
N GLY A 129 -17.48 -20.00 -2.05
CA GLY A 129 -18.54 -18.99 -2.08
C GLY A 129 -18.18 -17.72 -2.86
N PRO A 130 -19.17 -17.01 -3.45
CA PRO A 130 -19.17 -16.58 -4.85
C PRO A 130 -17.77 -16.32 -5.46
N ASP A 131 -17.06 -17.39 -5.70
CA ASP A 131 -15.79 -17.40 -6.41
C ASP A 131 -16.08 -16.94 -7.82
N HIS A 132 -15.24 -16.04 -8.32
CA HIS A 132 -15.49 -15.28 -9.55
C HIS A 132 -16.50 -14.14 -9.40
N MET A 133 -16.68 -13.60 -8.19
CA MET A 133 -17.40 -12.36 -7.97
C MET A 133 -17.01 -11.32 -9.02
N VAL A 134 -18.02 -10.74 -9.65
CA VAL A 134 -17.82 -9.61 -10.53
C VAL A 134 -17.76 -8.36 -9.68
N TYR A 135 -16.78 -7.53 -9.97
CA TYR A 135 -16.60 -6.25 -9.33
C TYR A 135 -16.86 -5.14 -10.33
N LEU A 136 -17.41 -4.01 -9.87
CA LEU A 136 -17.35 -2.76 -10.62
C LEU A 136 -16.20 -1.93 -10.09
N ILE A 137 -15.37 -1.39 -10.96
CA ILE A 137 -14.37 -0.38 -10.60
C ILE A 137 -14.82 0.99 -11.11
N GLY A 138 -14.65 2.00 -10.28
CA GLY A 138 -15.15 3.34 -10.50
C GLY A 138 -14.24 4.42 -9.93
N ASN A 139 -14.48 5.65 -10.36
CA ASN A 139 -13.85 6.84 -9.81
C ASN A 139 -14.86 7.65 -9.01
N TYR A 140 -14.46 8.15 -7.85
CA TYR A 140 -15.25 9.14 -7.11
C TYR A 140 -15.14 10.50 -7.79
N ASP A 141 -16.29 11.14 -8.09
CA ASP A 141 -16.33 12.45 -8.76
C ASP A 141 -16.55 13.64 -7.81
N GLY A 142 -16.47 13.41 -6.50
CA GLY A 142 -16.81 14.39 -5.47
C GLY A 142 -18.21 14.21 -4.89
N ILE A 143 -19.10 13.49 -5.60
CA ILE A 143 -20.49 13.24 -5.17
C ILE A 143 -20.77 11.75 -5.08
N ARG A 144 -20.35 10.98 -6.09
CA ARG A 144 -20.61 9.53 -6.19
C ARG A 144 -19.53 8.83 -6.99
N TYR A 145 -19.47 7.51 -6.83
CA TYR A 145 -18.65 6.68 -7.71
C TYR A 145 -19.32 6.48 -9.06
N LYS A 146 -18.54 6.64 -10.14
CA LYS A 146 -18.93 6.33 -11.50
C LYS A 146 -18.22 5.05 -11.96
N PRO A 147 -18.92 3.91 -12.09
CA PRO A 147 -18.33 2.69 -12.62
C PRO A 147 -17.93 2.91 -14.08
N TYR A 148 -16.74 2.46 -14.47
CA TYR A 148 -16.28 2.52 -15.86
C TYR A 148 -15.83 1.16 -16.41
N ARG A 149 -15.50 0.19 -15.55
CA ARG A 149 -15.22 -1.20 -15.96
C ARG A 149 -15.81 -2.19 -14.96
N LYS A 150 -15.99 -3.42 -15.42
CA LYS A 150 -16.16 -4.60 -14.57
C LYS A 150 -14.90 -5.45 -14.56
N LEU A 151 -14.64 -6.10 -13.44
CA LEU A 151 -13.45 -6.93 -13.18
C LEU A 151 -13.86 -8.29 -12.65
N ARG A 152 -13.05 -9.31 -12.95
CA ARG A 152 -13.11 -10.63 -12.31
C ARG A 152 -11.69 -11.15 -12.13
N PHE A 153 -11.31 -11.46 -10.91
CA PHE A 153 -10.06 -12.19 -10.64
C PHE A 153 -10.29 -13.68 -10.87
N ILE A 154 -9.31 -14.34 -11.48
CA ILE A 154 -9.42 -15.72 -11.98
C ILE A 154 -8.46 -16.63 -11.23
N GLU A 155 -7.18 -16.26 -11.17
CA GLU A 155 -6.14 -17.11 -10.59
C GLU A 155 -5.00 -16.28 -10.02
N SER A 156 -4.41 -16.74 -8.93
CA SER A 156 -3.09 -16.30 -8.45
C SER A 156 -2.29 -17.53 -8.07
N ASN A 157 -1.10 -17.67 -8.61
CA ASN A 157 -0.14 -18.71 -8.26
C ASN A 157 1.21 -18.07 -7.89
N ASP A 158 2.24 -18.89 -7.77
CA ASP A 158 3.56 -18.46 -7.31
C ASP A 158 4.34 -17.63 -8.35
N THR A 159 3.88 -17.61 -9.61
CA THR A 159 4.53 -16.88 -10.72
C THR A 159 3.69 -15.76 -11.30
N SER A 160 2.37 -15.79 -11.14
CA SER A 160 1.48 -14.85 -11.85
C SER A 160 0.08 -14.72 -11.25
N TYR A 161 -0.60 -13.67 -11.70
CA TYR A 161 -2.03 -13.44 -11.56
C TYR A 161 -2.70 -13.53 -12.91
N LYS A 162 -3.99 -13.88 -12.89
CA LYS A 162 -4.89 -13.84 -14.03
C LYS A 162 -6.19 -13.14 -13.64
N PHE A 163 -6.62 -12.19 -14.46
CA PHE A 163 -7.90 -11.49 -14.26
C PHE A 163 -8.50 -11.10 -15.62
N ALA A 164 -9.79 -10.82 -15.63
CA ALA A 164 -10.51 -10.30 -16.78
C ALA A 164 -11.13 -8.94 -16.46
N PHE A 165 -11.24 -8.09 -17.48
CA PHE A 165 -11.98 -6.84 -17.41
C PHE A 165 -12.74 -6.57 -18.69
N ALA A 166 -13.79 -5.76 -18.61
CA ALA A 166 -14.56 -5.28 -19.76
C ALA A 166 -15.25 -3.96 -19.42
N ASN A 167 -15.78 -3.28 -20.43
CA ASN A 167 -16.85 -2.30 -20.21
C ASN A 167 -18.09 -3.00 -19.62
N ILE A 168 -18.98 -2.22 -19.02
CA ILE A 168 -20.21 -2.74 -18.40
C ILE A 168 -21.06 -3.51 -19.44
N ASP A 169 -21.10 -3.02 -20.67
CA ASP A 169 -21.80 -3.60 -21.82
C ASP A 169 -21.09 -4.79 -22.50
N ASN A 170 -20.03 -5.34 -21.88
CA ASN A 170 -19.14 -6.40 -22.41
C ASN A 170 -18.20 -5.97 -23.54
N SER A 171 -18.23 -4.72 -24.01
CA SER A 171 -17.26 -4.27 -25.01
C SER A 171 -15.85 -4.13 -24.43
N ASP A 172 -14.82 -4.17 -25.30
CA ASP A 172 -13.40 -4.04 -24.91
C ASP A 172 -13.02 -5.01 -23.77
N ALA A 173 -13.52 -6.24 -23.88
CA ALA A 173 -13.22 -7.32 -22.94
C ALA A 173 -11.79 -7.83 -23.18
N ALA A 174 -11.06 -8.05 -22.10
CA ALA A 174 -9.72 -8.61 -22.13
C ALA A 174 -9.48 -9.53 -20.93
N GLU A 175 -8.63 -10.53 -21.15
CA GLU A 175 -8.07 -11.38 -20.12
C GLU A 175 -6.57 -11.13 -20.05
N VAL A 176 -6.05 -10.94 -18.85
CA VAL A 176 -4.69 -10.45 -18.61
C VAL A 176 -3.97 -11.38 -17.66
N THR A 177 -2.73 -11.70 -18.00
CA THR A 177 -1.79 -12.37 -17.11
C THR A 177 -0.72 -11.38 -16.65
N ILE A 178 -0.60 -11.19 -15.33
CA ILE A 178 0.42 -10.35 -14.71
C ILE A 178 1.47 -11.26 -14.10
N ARG A 179 2.71 -11.20 -14.61
CA ARG A 179 3.84 -11.94 -14.03
C ARG A 179 4.32 -11.24 -12.76
N LYS A 180 4.63 -12.04 -11.74
CA LYS A 180 5.26 -11.55 -10.51
C LYS A 180 6.72 -11.19 -10.78
N ASP A 181 7.12 -9.99 -10.35
CA ASP A 181 8.50 -9.50 -10.44
C ASP A 181 9.08 -9.30 -9.04
N THR A 182 9.94 -10.22 -8.60
CA THR A 182 10.53 -10.19 -7.26
C THR A 182 11.46 -9.01 -7.02
N ALA A 183 11.92 -8.32 -8.08
CA ALA A 183 12.67 -7.08 -7.98
C ALA A 183 11.83 -5.92 -7.41
N CYS A 184 10.52 -6.08 -7.40
CA CYS A 184 9.51 -5.09 -7.03
C CYS A 184 8.60 -5.67 -5.91
N ASN A 185 7.96 -4.83 -5.11
CA ASN A 185 6.88 -5.21 -4.18
C ASN A 185 5.56 -5.45 -4.93
N TYR A 186 5.25 -4.63 -5.94
CA TYR A 186 4.02 -4.66 -6.71
C TYR A 186 4.26 -4.48 -8.21
N THR A 187 3.45 -5.16 -9.01
CA THR A 187 3.31 -4.90 -10.45
C THR A 187 2.04 -4.10 -10.69
N TYR A 188 2.15 -2.98 -11.39
CA TYR A 188 1.06 -2.03 -11.57
C TYR A 188 0.43 -2.17 -12.96
N TYR A 189 -0.90 -2.08 -13.04
CA TYR A 189 -1.65 -2.20 -14.28
C TYR A 189 -2.58 -1.00 -14.49
N SER A 190 -2.64 -0.51 -15.72
CA SER A 190 -3.61 0.51 -16.16
C SER A 190 -4.69 -0.15 -16.99
N LEU A 191 -5.94 -0.08 -16.53
CA LEU A 191 -7.12 -0.52 -17.29
C LEU A 191 -7.41 0.37 -18.49
N THR A 192 -6.87 1.60 -18.50
CA THR A 192 -7.00 2.54 -19.61
C THR A 192 -5.97 2.22 -20.71
N LEU A 193 -4.70 2.06 -20.34
CA LEU A 193 -3.63 1.71 -21.31
C LEU A 193 -3.68 0.23 -21.70
N LYS A 194 -4.36 -0.60 -20.89
CA LYS A 194 -4.41 -2.05 -21.02
C LYS A 194 -3.02 -2.70 -20.96
N ASP A 195 -2.14 -2.13 -20.16
CA ASP A 195 -0.76 -2.57 -20.01
C ASP A 195 -0.24 -2.33 -18.58
N THR A 196 0.82 -3.04 -18.25
CA THR A 196 1.64 -2.79 -17.07
C THR A 196 2.36 -1.46 -17.18
N VAL A 197 2.52 -0.79 -16.04
CA VAL A 197 3.23 0.49 -15.95
C VAL A 197 4.31 0.43 -14.89
N LYS A 198 5.47 1.03 -15.17
CA LYS A 198 6.55 1.16 -14.19
C LYS A 198 6.23 2.31 -13.25
N ILE A 199 6.03 2.00 -11.98
CA ILE A 199 5.63 2.93 -10.94
C ILE A 199 6.64 2.92 -9.80
N GLU A 200 6.88 1.76 -9.21
CA GLU A 200 7.90 1.66 -8.17
C GLU A 200 9.26 1.31 -8.78
N PRO A 201 10.37 1.82 -8.21
CA PRO A 201 11.71 1.40 -8.58
C PRO A 201 12.03 0.02 -7.99
N SER A 202 13.03 -0.67 -8.57
CA SER A 202 13.47 -1.97 -8.07
C SER A 202 14.08 -1.88 -6.67
N LYS A 203 13.84 -2.89 -5.82
CA LYS A 203 14.38 -3.04 -4.46
C LYS A 203 15.90 -2.85 -4.36
N LYS A 204 16.66 -3.28 -5.39
CA LYS A 204 18.13 -3.11 -5.42
C LYS A 204 18.57 -1.64 -5.49
N LYS A 205 17.75 -0.77 -6.09
CA LYS A 205 17.99 0.67 -6.16
C LYS A 205 17.61 1.37 -4.84
N LEU A 206 16.90 0.68 -3.94
CA LEU A 206 16.16 1.32 -2.85
C LEU A 206 16.85 1.30 -1.49
N GLY A 207 17.94 0.53 -1.29
CA GLY A 207 18.80 0.54 -0.08
C GLY A 207 18.16 0.09 1.25
N TYR A 208 16.91 0.46 1.50
CA TYR A 208 16.08 0.28 2.70
C TYR A 208 14.58 0.31 2.27
N PRO A 209 13.64 -0.21 3.09
CA PRO A 209 12.22 -0.18 2.72
C PRO A 209 11.70 1.27 2.70
N VAL A 210 11.45 1.79 1.49
CA VAL A 210 10.87 3.12 1.31
C VAL A 210 9.36 3.04 1.50
N TYR A 211 8.86 3.93 2.36
CA TYR A 211 7.45 4.27 2.48
C TYR A 211 7.07 5.11 1.27
N ALA A 212 6.16 4.63 0.42
CA ALA A 212 5.39 5.56 -0.41
C ALA A 212 4.62 6.46 0.56
N ILE A 213 4.86 7.77 0.53
CA ILE A 213 4.01 8.71 1.27
C ILE A 213 2.66 8.72 0.54
N TYR A 214 1.74 7.87 0.99
CA TYR A 214 0.32 8.08 0.83
C TYR A 214 -0.17 8.84 2.05
N ASP A 215 0.25 10.09 2.22
CA ASP A 215 -0.39 10.93 3.23
C ASP A 215 -1.63 11.56 2.60
N ASN A 216 -2.66 10.73 2.40
CA ASN A 216 -4.01 11.25 2.25
C ASN A 216 -4.52 11.64 3.63
N ILE A 217 -3.97 12.73 4.18
CA ILE A 217 -4.65 13.50 5.22
C ILE A 217 -5.79 14.25 4.52
N ILE A 218 -6.87 13.53 4.24
CA ILE A 218 -8.17 14.19 4.16
C ILE A 218 -8.56 14.42 5.62
N HIS A 219 -8.29 15.64 6.09
CA HIS A 219 -8.87 16.11 7.34
C HIS A 219 -10.39 15.92 7.27
N ARG A 220 -10.93 15.31 8.33
CA ARG A 220 -12.36 15.14 8.61
C ARG A 220 -13.14 16.43 8.41
#